data_AF-A0A7Y2EBX9-F1
#
_entry.id   AF-A0A7Y2EBX9-F1
#
_cell.length_a   1.000
_cell.length_b   1.000
_cell.length_c   1.000
_cell.angle_alpha   90.00
_cell.angle_beta   90.00
_cell.angle_gamma   90.00
#
_symmetry.space_group_name_H-M   'P 1'
#
loop_
_entity.id
_entity.type
_entity.pdbx_description
1 polymer ?
#
loop_
_entity_poly.entity_id
_entity_poly.type
_entity_poly.pdbx_seq_one_letter_code
_entity_poly.pdbx_strand_id
1 'polypeptide(L)'
;MTLPWLIATLHLLALAIGSAGVFLRGRALKTAKDQNDVPAILRADDLWGLAGLLWLVTGVWRAFFGIEKGTEYYMENPLFHVKLGLFLLLLGIEMIPVWTLVGWRLKRRRGEPVDLSKARSLARISHIEFGIVVIIVFLATAIARGIRP
;
A
#
# COMPACT_ATOMS: atom_id res chain seq x y z
N MET A 1 18.20 8.39 -20.30
CA MET A 1 16.94 7.82 -20.86
C MET A 1 16.45 6.56 -20.14
N THR A 2 17.26 5.88 -19.30
CA THR A 2 16.89 4.62 -18.62
C THR A 2 16.23 4.80 -17.24
N LEU A 3 16.67 5.78 -16.46
CA LEU A 3 16.18 6.00 -15.09
C LEU A 3 14.67 6.33 -14.99
N PRO A 4 14.10 7.23 -15.82
CA PRO A 4 12.66 7.50 -15.85
C PRO A 4 11.80 6.25 -16.04
N TRP A 5 12.16 5.43 -17.04
CA TRP A 5 11.49 4.20 -17.37
C TRP A 5 11.57 3.17 -16.23
N LEU A 6 12.74 3.04 -15.60
CA LEU A 6 12.94 2.12 -14.49
C LEU A 6 12.05 2.48 -13.29
N ILE A 7 12.00 3.77 -12.94
CA ILE A 7 11.18 4.26 -11.82
C ILE A 7 9.69 4.04 -12.11
N ALA A 8 9.23 4.34 -13.32
CA ALA A 8 7.85 4.06 -13.71
C ALA A 8 7.52 2.57 -13.65
N THR A 9 8.43 1.71 -14.13
CA THR A 9 8.28 0.25 -14.08
C THR A 9 8.17 -0.25 -12.64
N LEU A 10 9.07 0.19 -11.76
CA LEU A 10 9.04 -0.18 -10.34
C LEU A 10 7.76 0.31 -9.65
N HIS A 11 7.27 1.50 -9.99
CA HIS A 11 6.02 2.03 -9.46
C HIS A 11 4.80 1.21 -9.88
N LEU A 12 4.78 0.70 -11.12
CA LEU A 12 3.73 -0.19 -11.62
C LEU A 12 3.83 -1.61 -11.04
N LEU A 13 5.05 -2.13 -10.86
CA LEU A 13 5.26 -3.40 -10.17
C LEU A 13 4.79 -3.33 -8.72
N ALA A 14 5.05 -2.22 -8.04
CA ALA A 14 4.53 -1.97 -6.70
C ALA A 14 3.00 -2.04 -6.65
N LEU A 15 2.30 -1.59 -7.70
CA LEU A 15 0.85 -1.75 -7.80
C LEU A 15 0.41 -3.20 -7.89
N ALA A 16 1.06 -4.01 -8.72
CA ALA A 16 0.73 -5.43 -8.83
C ALA A 16 1.00 -6.18 -7.52
N ILE A 17 2.20 -6.01 -6.96
CA ILE A 17 2.64 -6.67 -5.73
C ILE A 17 1.81 -6.19 -4.54
N GLY A 18 1.59 -4.88 -4.41
CA GLY A 18 0.85 -4.29 -3.30
C GLY A 18 -0.61 -4.70 -3.28
N SER A 19 -1.27 -4.62 -4.44
CA SER A 19 -2.67 -5.05 -4.59
C SER A 19 -2.87 -6.52 -4.20
N ALA A 20 -1.97 -7.40 -4.66
CA ALA A 20 -1.99 -8.80 -4.27
C ALA A 20 -1.70 -8.98 -2.77
N GLY A 21 -0.67 -8.31 -2.25
CA GLY A 21 -0.25 -8.40 -0.85
C GLY A 21 -1.35 -8.00 0.12
N VAL A 22 -1.95 -6.82 -0.05
CA VAL A 22 -3.01 -6.33 0.85
C VAL A 22 -4.29 -7.16 0.77
N PHE A 23 -4.65 -7.63 -0.43
CA PHE A 23 -5.80 -8.53 -0.60
C PHE A 23 -5.57 -9.88 0.08
N LEU A 24 -4.39 -10.48 -0.13
CA LEU A 24 -4.02 -11.75 0.51
C LEU A 24 -3.93 -11.60 2.04
N ARG A 25 -3.40 -10.47 2.54
CA ARG A 25 -3.36 -10.15 3.97
C ARG A 25 -4.77 -10.09 4.55
N GLY A 26 -5.67 -9.35 3.92
CA GLY A 26 -7.08 -9.26 4.32
C GLY A 26 -7.80 -10.60 4.32
N ARG A 27 -7.56 -11.44 3.30
CA ARG A 27 -8.10 -12.80 3.24
C ARG A 27 -7.56 -13.71 4.35
N ALA A 28 -6.25 -13.76 4.53
CA ALA A 28 -5.60 -14.59 5.54
C ALA A 28 -6.05 -14.20 6.95
N LEU A 29 -6.13 -12.89 7.24
CA LEU A 29 -6.66 -12.38 8.50
C LEU A 29 -8.14 -12.72 8.72
N LYS A 30 -8.95 -12.71 7.66
CA LYS A 30 -10.38 -13.07 7.74
C LYS A 30 -10.60 -14.54 8.07
N THR A 31 -9.72 -15.42 7.59
CA THR A 31 -9.85 -16.88 7.75
C THR A 31 -9.03 -17.46 8.89
N ALA A 32 -8.21 -16.66 9.56
CA ALA A 32 -7.35 -17.11 10.66
C ALA A 32 -8.15 -17.67 11.84
N LYS A 33 -7.79 -18.87 12.29
CA LYS A 33 -8.39 -19.60 13.40
C LYS A 33 -7.36 -19.93 14.47
N ASP A 34 -6.12 -20.21 14.07
CA ASP A 34 -5.07 -20.62 15.00
C ASP A 34 -3.67 -20.12 14.60
N GLN A 35 -2.66 -20.52 15.39
CA GLN A 35 -1.28 -20.04 15.23
C GLN A 35 -0.63 -20.48 13.90
N ASN A 36 -1.14 -21.53 13.25
CA ASN A 36 -0.62 -22.02 11.97
C ASN A 36 -1.00 -21.09 10.81
N ASP A 37 -1.99 -20.21 10.98
CA ASP A 37 -2.41 -19.23 9.96
C ASP A 37 -1.53 -17.97 9.96
N VAL A 38 -0.91 -17.65 11.09
CA VAL A 38 -0.09 -16.43 11.29
C VAL A 38 1.02 -16.27 10.23
N PRO A 39 1.77 -17.32 9.82
CA PRO A 39 2.83 -17.18 8.82
C PRO A 39 2.30 -16.68 7.46
N ALA A 40 1.11 -17.10 7.03
CA ALA A 40 0.52 -16.65 5.77
C ALA A 40 0.17 -15.16 5.82
N ILE A 41 -0.36 -14.70 6.95
CA ILE A 41 -0.65 -13.27 7.20
C ILE A 41 0.63 -12.45 7.10
N LEU A 42 1.69 -12.87 7.80
CA LEU A 42 2.95 -12.12 7.84
C LEU A 42 3.66 -12.08 6.48
N ARG A 43 3.62 -13.15 5.70
CA ARG A 43 4.18 -13.15 4.33
C ARG A 43 3.41 -12.20 3.40
N ALA A 44 2.08 -12.17 3.49
CA ALA A 44 1.27 -11.23 2.72
C ALA A 44 1.53 -9.78 3.16
N ASP A 45 1.74 -9.56 4.47
CA ASP A 45 2.14 -8.28 5.04
C ASP A 45 3.52 -7.82 4.55
N ASP A 46 4.49 -8.73 4.42
CA ASP A 46 5.82 -8.42 3.88
C ASP A 46 5.73 -7.93 2.41
N LEU A 47 4.89 -8.57 1.59
CA LEU A 47 4.62 -8.12 0.22
C LEU A 47 3.99 -6.72 0.19
N TRP A 48 3.03 -6.48 1.07
CA TRP A 48 2.36 -5.18 1.17
C TRP A 48 3.32 -4.08 1.61
N GLY A 49 4.13 -4.34 2.65
CA GLY A 49 5.13 -3.40 3.14
C GLY A 49 6.21 -3.07 2.09
N LEU A 50 6.68 -4.08 1.34
CA LEU A 50 7.62 -3.87 0.23
C LEU A 50 7.01 -2.99 -0.86
N ALA A 51 5.76 -3.25 -1.25
CA ALA A 51 5.06 -2.42 -2.23
C ALA A 51 4.85 -0.98 -1.75
N GLY A 52 4.48 -0.80 -0.48
CA GLY A 52 4.36 0.52 0.15
C GLY A 52 5.66 1.32 0.09
N LEU A 53 6.79 0.68 0.41
CA LEU A 53 8.11 1.31 0.30
C LEU A 53 8.45 1.69 -1.14
N LEU A 54 8.23 0.77 -2.09
CA LEU A 54 8.47 1.03 -3.51
C LEU A 54 7.63 2.22 -4.01
N TRP A 55 6.33 2.27 -3.68
CA TRP A 55 5.47 3.38 -4.05
C TRP A 55 5.86 4.71 -3.43
N LEU A 56 6.25 4.72 -2.16
CA LEU A 56 6.70 5.95 -1.51
C LEU A 56 7.96 6.49 -2.20
N VAL A 57 8.98 5.66 -2.38
CA VAL A 57 10.25 6.05 -2.99
C VAL A 57 10.06 6.48 -4.44
N THR A 58 9.42 5.64 -5.26
CA THR A 58 9.21 5.94 -6.69
C THR A 58 8.20 7.09 -6.90
N GLY A 59 7.20 7.22 -6.04
CA GLY A 59 6.20 8.29 -6.08
C GLY A 59 6.80 9.66 -5.77
N VAL A 60 7.60 9.76 -4.69
CA VAL A 60 8.36 10.99 -4.36
C VAL A 60 9.28 11.35 -5.52
N TRP A 61 10.00 10.37 -6.08
CA TRP A 61 10.89 10.63 -7.21
C TRP A 61 10.14 11.18 -8.43
N ARG A 62 9.00 10.59 -8.77
CA ARG A 62 8.16 11.05 -9.90
C ARG A 62 7.53 12.42 -9.66
N ALA A 63 7.15 12.73 -8.42
CA ALA A 63 6.47 13.98 -8.09
C ALA A 63 7.43 15.19 -8.02
N PHE A 64 8.65 15.00 -7.51
CA PHE A 64 9.54 16.13 -7.17
C PHE A 64 10.79 16.23 -8.04
N PHE A 65 11.24 15.14 -8.67
CA PHE A 65 12.50 15.12 -9.45
C PHE A 65 12.28 15.21 -10.96
N GLY A 66 11.13 15.73 -11.39
CA GLY A 66 10.94 16.28 -12.74
C GLY A 66 11.05 15.28 -13.90
N ILE A 67 10.70 14.01 -13.68
CA ILE A 67 10.96 12.94 -14.65
C ILE A 67 9.94 12.88 -15.81
N GLU A 68 8.72 13.42 -15.65
CA GLU A 68 7.65 13.23 -16.65
C GLU A 68 7.00 14.54 -17.16
N LYS A 69 6.65 15.47 -16.25
CA LYS A 69 6.18 16.84 -16.50
C LYS A 69 6.57 17.65 -15.26
N GLY A 70 7.06 18.89 -15.40
CA GLY A 70 7.59 19.67 -14.27
C GLY A 70 6.65 19.73 -13.07
N THR A 71 7.22 19.82 -11.86
CA THR A 71 6.51 19.79 -10.56
C THR A 71 5.29 20.71 -10.51
N GLU A 72 5.33 21.85 -11.21
CA GLU A 72 4.22 22.81 -11.35
C GLU A 72 2.96 22.20 -11.98
N TYR A 73 3.08 21.36 -13.01
CA TYR A 73 1.92 20.74 -13.67
C TYR A 73 1.12 19.80 -12.75
N TYR A 74 1.81 19.15 -11.79
CA TYR A 74 1.16 18.28 -10.82
C TYR A 74 0.58 19.07 -9.64
N MET A 75 1.28 20.11 -9.18
CA MET A 75 0.85 20.95 -8.05
C MET A 75 -0.40 21.79 -8.37
N GLU A 76 -0.68 22.08 -9.64
CA GLU A 76 -1.89 22.82 -10.02
C GLU A 76 -3.12 21.91 -10.25
N ASN A 77 -2.98 20.59 -10.29
CA ASN A 77 -4.09 19.68 -10.59
C ASN A 77 -4.82 19.26 -9.29
N PRO A 78 -6.10 19.61 -9.08
CA PRO A 78 -6.85 19.21 -7.89
C PRO A 78 -6.90 17.69 -7.67
N LEU A 79 -6.96 16.90 -8.75
CA LEU A 79 -6.98 15.44 -8.65
C LEU A 79 -5.66 14.87 -8.15
N PHE A 80 -4.53 15.55 -8.41
CA PHE A 80 -3.24 15.16 -7.84
C PHE A 80 -3.25 15.31 -6.32
N HIS A 81 -3.78 16.41 -5.80
CA HIS A 81 -3.93 16.62 -4.35
C HIS A 81 -4.86 15.59 -3.70
N VAL A 82 -5.98 15.26 -4.35
CA VAL A 82 -6.87 14.20 -3.86
C VAL A 82 -6.14 12.84 -3.84
N LYS A 83 -5.42 12.51 -4.91
CA LYS A 83 -4.62 11.27 -4.97
C LYS A 83 -3.56 11.23 -3.87
N LEU A 84 -2.84 12.33 -3.66
CA LEU A 84 -1.82 12.43 -2.62
C LEU A 84 -2.44 12.33 -1.22
N GLY A 85 -3.56 13.00 -0.98
CA GLY A 85 -4.32 12.92 0.27
C GLY A 85 -4.80 11.50 0.57
N LEU A 86 -5.31 10.79 -0.43
CA LEU A 86 -5.68 9.37 -0.28
C LEU A 86 -4.47 8.48 0.00
N PHE A 87 -3.33 8.75 -0.62
CA PHE A 87 -2.09 8.00 -0.33
C PHE A 87 -1.59 8.26 1.10
N LEU A 88 -1.65 9.51 1.59
CA LEU A 88 -1.31 9.83 2.97
C LEU A 88 -2.30 9.22 3.97
N LEU A 89 -3.60 9.22 3.65
CA LEU A 89 -4.63 8.54 4.45
C LEU A 89 -4.36 7.03 4.51
N LEU A 90 -4.04 6.41 3.38
CA LEU A 90 -3.66 5.00 3.29
C LEU A 90 -2.49 4.69 4.24
N LEU A 91 -1.42 5.50 4.20
CA LEU A 91 -0.28 5.35 5.11
C LEU A 91 -0.66 5.52 6.58
N GLY A 92 -1.54 6.48 6.89
CA GLY A 92 -2.04 6.70 8.25
C GLY A 92 -2.85 5.52 8.79
N ILE A 93 -3.73 4.93 7.97
CA ILE A 93 -4.50 3.73 8.33
C ILE A 93 -3.56 2.53 8.52
N GLU A 94 -2.58 2.37 7.64
CA GLU A 94 -1.61 1.27 7.63
C GLU A 94 -0.77 1.18 8.91
N MET A 95 -0.62 2.28 9.65
CA MET A 95 0.07 2.26 10.95
C MET A 95 -0.57 1.24 11.91
N ILE A 96 -1.89 1.06 11.89
CA ILE A 96 -2.59 0.13 12.79
C ILE A 96 -2.17 -1.34 12.52
N PRO A 97 -2.27 -1.86 11.28
CA PRO A 97 -1.70 -3.15 10.90
C PRO A 97 -0.21 -3.27 11.22
N VAL A 98 0.61 -2.28 10.86
CA VAL A 98 2.07 -2.32 11.05
C VAL A 98 2.43 -2.56 12.51
N TRP A 99 1.93 -1.74 13.44
CA TRP A 99 2.22 -1.90 14.86
C TRP A 99 1.76 -3.26 15.40
N THR A 100 0.59 -3.71 14.97
CA THR A 100 0.02 -4.98 15.44
C THR A 100 0.82 -6.18 14.92
N LEU A 101 1.09 -6.21 13.62
CA LEU A 101 1.75 -7.35 12.95
C LEU A 101 3.26 -7.39 13.24
N VAL A 102 3.91 -6.25 13.50
CA VAL A 102 5.26 -6.24 14.07
C VAL A 102 5.27 -6.88 15.47
N GLY A 103 4.29 -6.56 16.32
CA GLY A 103 4.12 -7.24 17.61
C GLY A 103 3.94 -8.75 17.44
N TRP A 104 3.16 -9.19 16.44
CA TRP A 104 2.97 -10.61 16.14
C TRP A 104 4.27 -11.29 15.69
N ARG A 105 5.08 -10.61 14.86
CA ARG A 105 6.42 -11.09 14.45
C ARG A 105 7.32 -11.31 15.67
N LEU A 106 7.33 -10.37 16.61
CA LEU A 106 8.15 -10.46 17.83
C LEU A 106 7.72 -11.62 18.74
N LYS A 107 6.41 -11.76 19.01
CA LYS A 107 5.88 -12.88 19.81
C LYS A 107 6.22 -14.23 19.19
N ARG A 108 6.02 -14.36 17.87
CA ARG A 108 6.33 -15.61 17.15
C ARG A 108 7.82 -15.96 17.24
N ARG A 109 8.72 -14.97 17.16
CA ARG A 109 10.17 -15.18 17.34
C ARG A 109 10.53 -15.66 18.76
N ARG A 110 9.72 -15.35 19.76
CA ARG A 110 9.88 -15.81 21.15
C ARG A 110 9.18 -17.15 21.44
N GLY A 111 8.51 -17.74 20.45
CA GLY A 111 7.68 -18.93 20.66
C GLY A 111 6.40 -18.67 21.44
N GLU A 112 6.00 -17.40 21.58
CA GLU A 112 4.77 -17.01 22.28
C GLU A 112 3.57 -17.02 21.33
N PRO A 113 2.40 -17.46 21.78
CA PRO A 113 1.19 -17.40 20.98
C PRO A 113 0.76 -15.94 20.73
N VAL A 114 0.23 -15.71 19.54
CA VAL A 114 -0.32 -14.44 19.10
C VAL A 114 -1.81 -14.38 19.40
N ASP A 115 -2.29 -13.23 19.89
CA ASP A 115 -3.73 -12.99 20.06
C ASP A 115 -4.38 -12.63 18.72
N LEU A 116 -5.27 -13.51 18.25
CA LEU A 116 -6.00 -13.36 17.00
C LEU A 116 -7.33 -12.58 17.14
N SER A 117 -7.68 -12.08 18.33
CA SER A 117 -8.90 -11.31 18.57
C SER A 117 -9.06 -10.12 17.60
N LYS A 118 -7.94 -9.50 17.21
CA LYS A 118 -7.89 -8.36 16.29
C LYS A 118 -7.92 -8.76 14.80
N ALA A 119 -7.80 -10.04 14.46
CA ALA A 119 -7.62 -10.50 13.08
C ALA A 119 -8.75 -10.02 12.16
N ARG A 120 -10.01 -10.15 12.59
CA ARG A 120 -11.17 -9.69 11.81
C ARG A 120 -11.20 -8.17 11.61
N SER A 121 -10.71 -7.40 12.57
CA SER A 121 -10.61 -5.94 12.42
C SER A 121 -9.53 -5.55 11.42
N LEU A 122 -8.34 -6.16 11.53
CA LEU A 122 -7.24 -5.97 10.59
C LEU A 122 -7.61 -6.43 9.17
N ALA A 123 -8.42 -7.48 9.02
CA ALA A 123 -8.95 -7.91 7.73
C ALA A 123 -9.82 -6.84 7.07
N ARG A 124 -10.68 -6.17 7.85
CA ARG A 124 -11.51 -5.06 7.34
C ARG A 124 -10.63 -3.88 6.91
N ILE A 125 -9.65 -3.52 7.74
CA ILE A 125 -8.67 -2.48 7.41
C ILE A 125 -7.95 -2.80 6.09
N SER A 126 -7.48 -4.05 5.93
CA SER A 126 -6.83 -4.49 4.68
C SER A 126 -7.74 -4.36 3.44
N HIS A 127 -9.02 -4.70 3.56
CA HIS A 127 -9.95 -4.50 2.43
C HIS A 127 -10.26 -3.02 2.15
N ILE A 128 -10.29 -2.16 3.19
CA ILE A 128 -10.44 -0.72 3.02
C ILE A 128 -9.23 -0.13 2.30
N GLU A 129 -8.01 -0.50 2.73
CA GLU A 129 -6.76 -0.08 2.08
C GLU A 129 -6.71 -0.52 0.62
N PHE A 130 -7.13 -1.76 0.32
CA PHE A 130 -7.28 -2.22 -1.06
C PHE A 130 -8.26 -1.35 -1.86
N GLY A 131 -9.41 -1.01 -1.28
CA GLY A 131 -10.38 -0.11 -1.91
C GLY A 131 -9.79 1.29 -2.19
N ILE A 132 -9.03 1.85 -1.25
CA ILE A 132 -8.33 3.12 -1.42
C ILE A 132 -7.31 3.04 -2.56
N VAL A 133 -6.53 1.96 -2.64
CA VAL A 133 -5.59 1.73 -3.76
C VAL A 133 -6.32 1.75 -5.11
N VAL A 134 -7.46 1.07 -5.22
CA VAL A 134 -8.26 1.07 -6.45
C VAL A 134 -8.72 2.48 -6.83
N ILE A 135 -9.20 3.27 -5.87
CA ILE A 135 -9.59 4.68 -6.10
C ILE A 135 -8.38 5.51 -6.57
N ILE A 136 -7.22 5.34 -5.95
CA ILE A 136 -5.96 6.00 -6.34
C ILE A 136 -5.60 5.67 -7.80
N VAL A 137 -5.82 4.43 -8.26
CA VAL A 137 -5.60 4.03 -9.67
C VAL A 137 -6.55 4.77 -10.60
N PHE A 138 -7.85 4.84 -10.29
CA PHE A 138 -8.80 5.62 -11.10
C PHE A 138 -8.38 7.09 -11.23
N LEU A 139 -8.02 7.73 -10.11
CA LEU A 139 -7.51 9.11 -10.13
C LEU A 139 -6.24 9.24 -10.98
N ALA A 140 -5.29 8.30 -10.87
CA ALA A 140 -4.08 8.31 -11.68
C ALA A 140 -4.39 8.24 -13.19
N THR A 141 -5.36 7.40 -13.59
CA THR A 141 -5.77 7.31 -15.01
C THR A 141 -6.51 8.56 -15.49
N ALA A 142 -7.33 9.19 -14.63
CA ALA A 142 -8.03 10.44 -14.94
C ALA A 142 -7.03 11.59 -15.17
N ILE A 143 -6.03 11.72 -14.29
CA ILE A 143 -4.93 12.70 -14.43
C ILE A 143 -4.16 12.46 -15.73
N ALA A 144 -3.85 11.21 -16.06
CA ALA A 144 -3.12 10.86 -17.27
C ALA A 144 -3.89 11.21 -18.57
N ARG A 145 -5.23 11.18 -18.52
CA ARG A 145 -6.11 11.59 -19.62
C ARG A 145 -6.45 13.08 -19.63
N GLY A 146 -5.94 13.85 -18.66
CA GLY A 146 -6.19 15.29 -18.57
C GLY A 146 -7.59 15.68 -18.09
N ILE A 147 -8.33 14.74 -17.47
CA ILE A 147 -9.62 15.06 -16.84
C ILE A 147 -9.35 16.01 -15.67
N ARG A 148 -10.08 17.12 -15.62
CA ARG A 148 -10.06 18.09 -14.51
C ARG A 148 -11.51 18.30 -14.03
N PRO A 149 -11.76 18.41 -12.72
CA PRO A 149 -13.07 18.79 -12.19
C PRO A 149 -13.42 20.24 -12.55
#